data_AF-A0A355UNB9-F1
#
_entry.id   AF-A0A355UNB9-F1
#
_cell.length_a   1.000
_cell.length_b   1.000
_cell.length_c   1.000
_cell.angle_alpha   90.00
_cell.angle_beta   90.00
_cell.angle_gamma   90.00
#
_symmetry.space_group_name_H-M   'P 1'
#
loop_
_entity.id
_entity.type
_entity.pdbx_description
1 polymer ?
#
loop_
_entity_poly.entity_id
_entity_poly.type
_entity_poly.pdbx_seq_one_letter_code
_entity_poly.pdbx_strand_id
1 'polypeptide(L)'
;MRPPFTIHAILADPLLKCRKEGKGKMMERAALWDLDGTLLDSAEFHWISWQEVLLAENFELSRERFLASFGMRNDAILRDYFGEDISTKDIARITDAKEEKYREMVREAGIELLPGVLFWLEKL
;
A
#
# COMPACT_ATOMS: atom_id res chain seq x y z
N MET A 1 -14.21 13.87 11.82
CA MET A 1 -14.03 14.22 10.39
C MET A 1 -12.56 14.02 10.05
N ARG A 2 -12.21 13.01 9.24
CA ARG A 2 -10.85 12.84 8.69
C ARG A 2 -10.67 13.83 7.52
N PRO A 3 -9.50 14.46 7.35
CA PRO A 3 -9.22 15.29 6.18
C PRO A 3 -9.17 14.43 4.92
N PRO A 4 -9.38 15.01 3.72
CA PRO A 4 -9.32 14.28 2.46
C PRO A 4 -7.88 13.80 2.21
N PHE A 5 -7.73 12.51 1.93
CA PHE A 5 -6.47 11.94 1.46
C PHE A 5 -6.09 12.55 0.12
N THR A 6 -4.85 13.05 0.00
CA THR A 6 -4.32 13.61 -1.24
C THR A 6 -3.71 12.48 -2.05
N ILE A 7 -4.22 12.26 -3.27
CA ILE A 7 -3.63 11.30 -4.22
C ILE A 7 -2.32 11.89 -4.74
N HIS A 8 -1.19 11.27 -4.40
CA HIS A 8 0.11 11.61 -4.99
C HIS A 8 0.33 10.80 -6.27
N ALA A 9 -0.18 11.30 -7.41
CA ALA A 9 0.25 10.80 -8.71
C ALA A 9 1.61 11.43 -9.05
N ILE A 10 2.68 10.62 -9.14
CA ILE A 10 3.97 11.08 -9.67
C ILE A 10 3.87 11.09 -11.19
N LEU A 11 3.65 12.28 -11.76
CA LEU A 11 3.87 12.52 -13.18
C LEU A 11 5.39 12.60 -13.40
N ALA A 12 5.96 11.69 -14.18
CA ALA A 12 7.35 11.77 -14.59
C ALA A 12 7.58 13.06 -15.42
N ASP A 13 8.47 13.94 -14.94
CA ASP A 13 8.81 15.21 -15.59
C ASP A 13 9.74 14.97 -16.81
N PRO A 14 9.37 15.38 -18.03
CA PRO A 14 10.10 15.06 -19.26
C PRO A 14 11.28 15.99 -19.57
N LEU A 15 12.00 16.55 -18.59
CA LEU A 15 13.14 17.44 -18.85
C LEU A 15 14.42 16.69 -19.27
N LEU A 16 14.34 16.00 -20.41
CA LEU A 16 15.45 15.74 -21.32
C LEU A 16 15.32 16.70 -22.51
N LYS A 17 16.08 17.80 -22.51
CA LYS A 17 16.14 18.72 -23.66
C LYS A 17 16.74 17.98 -24.86
N CYS A 18 15.94 17.72 -25.89
CA CYS A 18 16.48 17.46 -27.24
C CYS A 18 15.65 18.17 -28.32
N ARG A 19 16.40 18.96 -29.10
CA ARG A 19 16.15 19.73 -30.33
C ARG A 19 14.82 19.51 -31.09
N LYS A 20 14.17 20.61 -31.49
CA LYS A 20 13.07 20.64 -32.47
C LYS A 20 13.57 20.37 -33.89
N GLU A 21 12.97 19.40 -34.58
CA GLU A 21 12.31 19.53 -35.90
C GLU A 21 11.94 18.15 -36.45
N GLY A 22 10.66 17.96 -36.80
CA GLY A 22 10.08 16.72 -37.30
C GLY A 22 8.67 16.53 -36.73
N LYS A 23 7.70 16.10 -37.55
CA LYS A 23 6.31 15.84 -37.13
C LYS A 23 6.31 15.07 -35.80
N GLY A 24 5.93 15.75 -34.73
CA GLY A 24 6.17 15.29 -33.36
C GLY A 24 5.52 13.94 -33.14
N LYS A 25 6.35 12.90 -33.00
CA LYS A 25 5.91 11.60 -32.50
C LYS A 25 5.23 11.87 -31.16
N MET A 26 3.94 11.57 -31.06
CA MET A 26 3.22 11.68 -29.79
C MET A 26 3.97 10.79 -28.79
N MET A 27 4.57 11.41 -27.78
CA MET A 27 5.34 10.68 -26.77
C MET A 27 4.33 9.84 -25.98
N GLU A 28 4.49 8.52 -26.04
CA GLU A 28 3.74 7.61 -25.18
C GLU A 28 4.00 8.00 -23.72
N ARG A 29 2.91 8.23 -22.98
CA ARG A 29 2.96 8.53 -21.56
C ARG A 29 2.49 7.29 -20.81
N ALA A 30 3.10 7.03 -19.66
CA ALA A 30 2.71 5.97 -18.76
C ALA A 30 2.49 6.54 -17.35
N ALA A 31 1.59 5.91 -16.61
CA ALA A 31 1.36 6.18 -15.19
C ALA A 31 1.62 4.89 -14.40
N LEU A 32 2.35 5.01 -13.29
CA LEU A 32 2.55 3.94 -12.33
C LEU A 32 1.71 4.25 -11.10
N TRP A 33 0.86 3.31 -10.73
CA TRP A 33 -0.06 3.44 -9.60
C TRP A 33 0.37 2.48 -8.50
N ASP A 34 0.43 3.00 -7.27
CA ASP A 34 0.44 2.15 -6.08
C ASP A 34 -0.95 1.54 -5.87
N LEU A 35 -1.06 0.47 -5.08
CA LEU A 35 -2.31 -0.26 -4.86
C LEU A 35 -3.02 0.21 -3.58
N ASP A 36 -2.40 -0.02 -2.44
CA ASP A 36 -3.00 0.16 -1.12
C ASP A 36 -3.08 1.64 -0.73
N GLY A 37 -4.29 2.14 -0.46
CA GLY A 37 -4.49 3.57 -0.18
C GLY A 37 -4.37 4.47 -1.41
N THR A 38 -4.18 3.90 -2.60
CA THR A 38 -4.16 4.64 -3.88
C THR A 38 -5.26 4.16 -4.83
N LEU A 39 -5.29 2.87 -5.17
CA LEU A 39 -6.37 2.28 -5.96
C LEU A 39 -7.46 1.70 -5.08
N LEU A 40 -7.09 1.08 -3.95
CA LEU A 40 -8.00 0.37 -3.05
C LEU A 40 -8.12 1.06 -1.69
N ASP A 41 -9.33 1.07 -1.14
CA ASP A 41 -9.54 1.41 0.27
C ASP A 41 -9.25 0.18 1.15
N SER A 42 -7.97 -0.16 1.31
CA SER A 42 -7.52 -1.40 1.96
C SER A 42 -7.08 -1.22 3.42
N ALA A 43 -6.93 0.02 3.90
CA ALA A 43 -6.26 0.31 5.17
C ALA A 43 -6.90 -0.38 6.39
N GLU A 44 -8.22 -0.50 6.43
CA GLU A 44 -8.91 -1.16 7.55
C GLU A 44 -8.67 -2.69 7.56
N PHE A 45 -8.61 -3.33 6.39
CA PHE A 45 -8.27 -4.75 6.28
C PHE A 45 -6.83 -5.02 6.73
N HIS A 46 -5.90 -4.13 6.40
CA HIS A 46 -4.53 -4.21 6.90
C HIS A 46 -4.47 -3.99 8.42
N TRP A 47 -5.25 -3.06 8.96
CA TRP A 47 -5.33 -2.83 10.40
C TRP A 47 -5.79 -4.09 11.14
N ILE A 48 -6.92 -4.67 10.73
CA ILE A 48 -7.52 -5.83 11.40
C ILE A 48 -6.59 -7.05 11.30
N SER A 49 -6.04 -7.32 10.11
CA SER A 49 -5.14 -8.47 9.90
C SER A 49 -3.88 -8.39 10.75
N TRP A 50 -3.27 -7.20 10.84
CA TRP A 50 -2.13 -7.00 11.73
C TRP A 50 -2.51 -7.11 13.20
N GLN A 51 -3.60 -6.46 13.61
CA GLN A 51 -4.05 -6.45 15.00
C GLN A 51 -4.30 -7.88 15.51
N GLU A 52 -5.03 -8.69 14.75
CA GLU A 52 -5.36 -10.06 15.15
C GLU A 52 -4.13 -10.96 15.23
N VAL A 53 -3.27 -10.92 14.20
CA VAL A 53 -2.07 -11.78 14.16
C VAL A 53 -1.09 -11.39 15.25
N LEU A 54 -0.86 -10.09 15.47
CA LEU A 54 0.08 -9.64 16.51
C LEU A 54 -0.43 -9.90 17.92
N LEU A 55 -1.76 -9.86 18.13
CA LEU A 55 -2.33 -10.24 19.42
C LEU A 55 -2.01 -11.70 19.77
N ALA A 56 -2.01 -12.60 18.78
CA ALA A 56 -1.59 -14.00 18.98
C ALA A 56 -0.09 -14.15 19.31
N GLU A 57 0.73 -13.16 18.95
CA GLU A 57 2.16 -13.05 19.32
C GLU A 57 2.39 -12.36 20.66
N ASN A 58 1.32 -12.09 21.43
CA ASN A 58 1.35 -11.29 22.67
C ASN A 58 1.84 -9.84 22.45
N PHE A 59 1.57 -9.28 21.27
CA PHE A 59 1.90 -7.90 20.93
C PHE A 59 0.62 -7.10 20.67
N GLU A 60 0.32 -6.15 21.56
CA GLU A 60 -0.81 -5.24 21.39
C GLU A 60 -0.43 -4.08 20.45
N LEU A 61 -0.90 -4.15 19.20
CA LEU A 61 -0.69 -3.09 18.22
C LEU A 61 -1.70 -1.94 18.44
N SER A 62 -1.20 -0.71 18.63
CA SER A 62 -2.04 0.49 18.63
C SER A 62 -2.32 1.01 17.23
N ARG A 63 -3.43 1.74 17.07
CA ARG A 63 -3.83 2.32 15.78
C ARG A 63 -2.83 3.36 15.28
N GLU A 64 -2.27 4.14 16.19
CA GLU A 64 -1.26 5.16 15.87
C GLU A 64 0.02 4.51 15.33
N ARG A 65 0.46 3.41 15.95
CA ARG A 65 1.65 2.68 15.51
C ARG A 65 1.43 2.00 14.16
N PHE A 66 0.24 1.43 13.95
CA PHE A 66 -0.16 0.92 12.63
C PHE A 66 -0.11 2.01 11.56
N LEU A 67 -0.71 3.18 11.81
CA LEU A 67 -0.74 4.26 10.83
C LEU A 67 0.67 4.78 10.50
N ALA A 68 1.58 4.77 11.47
CA ALA A 68 2.98 5.17 11.26
C ALA A 68 3.77 4.16 10.41
N SER A 69 3.34 2.90 10.36
CA SER A 69 4.05 1.83 9.66
C SER A 69 3.35 1.34 8.38
N PHE A 70 2.11 1.77 8.15
CA PHE A 70 1.31 1.36 7.00
C PHE A 70 1.98 1.76 5.68
N GLY A 71 2.09 0.80 4.74
CA GLY A 71 2.80 0.95 3.48
C GLY A 71 4.29 0.58 3.53
N MET A 72 4.85 0.31 4.72
CA MET A 72 6.21 -0.22 4.83
C MET A 72 6.27 -1.71 4.49
N ARG A 73 7.47 -2.20 4.21
CA ARG A 73 7.72 -3.65 4.07
C ARG A 73 7.48 -4.38 5.38
N ASN A 74 6.85 -5.55 5.32
CA ASN A 74 6.51 -6.36 6.50
C ASN A 74 7.71 -6.67 7.40
N ASP A 75 8.89 -6.92 6.84
CA ASP A 75 10.08 -7.19 7.63
C ASP A 75 10.59 -5.95 8.38
N ALA A 76 10.51 -4.76 7.77
CA ALA A 76 10.82 -3.51 8.44
C ALA A 76 9.82 -3.21 9.57
N ILE A 77 8.53 -3.48 9.35
CA ILE A 77 7.48 -3.34 10.38
C ILE A 77 7.77 -4.26 11.56
N LEU A 78 8.05 -5.55 11.30
CA LEU A 78 8.27 -6.53 12.37
C LEU A 78 9.57 -6.28 13.15
N ARG A 79 10.62 -5.79 12.48
CA ARG A 79 11.85 -5.33 13.14
C ARG A 79 11.62 -4.10 14.02
N ASP A 80 10.79 -3.16 13.60
CA ASP A 80 10.38 -2.04 14.45
C ASP A 80 9.61 -2.53 15.70
N TYR A 81 8.76 -3.55 15.53
CA TYR A 81 7.86 -4.02 16.58
C TYR A 81 8.55 -4.90 17.62
N PHE A 82 9.34 -5.88 17.16
CA PHE A 82 9.95 -6.90 18.01
C PHE A 82 11.46 -6.73 18.18
N GLY A 83 12.08 -5.77 17.48
CA GLY A 83 13.52 -5.55 17.46
C GLY A 83 14.23 -6.25 16.30
N GLU A 84 15.48 -5.85 16.05
CA GLU A 84 16.29 -6.34 14.92
C GLU A 84 16.66 -7.83 15.01
N ASP A 85 16.60 -8.41 16.21
CA ASP A 85 16.97 -9.80 16.47
C ASP A 85 15.87 -10.81 16.13
N ILE A 86 14.68 -10.35 15.72
CA ILE A 86 13.61 -11.24 15.29
C ILE A 86 14.07 -12.10 14.10
N SER A 87 13.85 -13.41 14.21
CA SER A 87 14.34 -14.36 13.23
C SER A 87 13.61 -14.20 11.90
N THR A 88 14.31 -14.48 10.80
CA THR A 88 13.70 -14.48 9.46
C THR A 88 12.56 -15.49 9.33
N LYS A 89 12.63 -16.58 10.10
CA LYS A 89 11.57 -17.58 10.21
C LYS A 89 10.31 -17.02 10.86
N ASP A 90 10.45 -16.26 11.94
CA ASP A 90 9.31 -15.64 12.62
C ASP A 90 8.71 -14.51 11.78
N ILE A 91 9.56 -13.69 11.13
CA ILE A 91 9.11 -12.68 10.16
C ILE A 91 8.23 -13.34 9.08
N ALA A 92 8.70 -14.43 8.47
CA ALA A 92 7.95 -15.13 7.43
C ALA A 92 6.63 -15.69 7.97
N ARG A 93 6.66 -16.39 9.09
CA ARG A 93 5.47 -17.00 9.72
C ARG A 93 4.39 -15.95 10.05
N ILE A 94 4.78 -14.84 10.67
CA ILE A 94 3.86 -13.76 11.05
C ILE A 94 3.33 -13.06 9.79
N THR A 95 4.20 -12.80 8.82
CA THR A 95 3.80 -12.18 7.55
C THR A 95 2.80 -13.05 6.81
N ASP A 96 3.06 -14.35 6.67
CA ASP A 96 2.19 -15.29 5.97
C ASP A 96 0.81 -15.38 6.63
N ALA A 97 0.78 -15.46 7.97
CA ALA A 97 -0.47 -15.46 8.73
C ALA A 97 -1.27 -14.15 8.53
N LYS A 98 -0.59 -12.99 8.55
CA LYS A 98 -1.23 -11.69 8.29
C LYS A 98 -1.79 -11.60 6.87
N GLU A 99 -1.04 -12.08 5.89
CA GLU A 99 -1.44 -12.06 4.48
C GLU A 99 -2.58 -13.04 4.18
N GLU A 100 -2.60 -14.20 4.85
CA GLU A 100 -3.72 -15.15 4.78
C GLU A 100 -5.00 -14.53 5.35
N LYS A 101 -4.92 -13.94 6.54
CA LYS A 101 -6.04 -13.25 7.18
C LYS A 101 -6.57 -12.09 6.32
N TYR A 102 -5.66 -11.29 5.76
CA TYR A 102 -6.03 -10.21 4.83
C TYR A 102 -6.82 -10.75 3.63
N ARG A 103 -6.32 -11.81 2.96
CA ARG A 103 -6.98 -12.41 1.81
C ARG A 103 -8.34 -13.03 2.16
N GLU A 104 -8.47 -13.62 3.34
CA GLU A 104 -9.74 -14.14 3.85
C GLU A 104 -10.77 -13.01 3.95
N MET A 105 -10.45 -11.94 4.67
CA MET A 105 -11.36 -10.80 4.83
C MET A 105 -11.74 -10.14 3.50
N VAL A 106 -10.77 -9.96 2.59
CA VAL A 106 -11.05 -9.39 1.26
C VAL A 106 -11.95 -10.30 0.43
N ARG A 107 -11.80 -11.63 0.52
CA ARG A 107 -12.68 -12.58 -0.19
C ARG A 107 -14.11 -12.57 0.37
N GLU A 108 -14.27 -12.38 1.67
CA GLU A 108 -15.57 -12.41 2.35
C GLU A 108 -16.32 -11.08 2.24
N ALA A 109 -15.65 -9.97 2.53
CA ALA A 109 -16.28 -8.65 2.58
C ALA A 109 -16.26 -7.92 1.23
N GLY A 110 -15.40 -8.36 0.31
CA GLY A 110 -15.05 -7.57 -0.88
C GLY A 110 -14.11 -6.42 -0.55
N ILE A 111 -13.66 -5.72 -1.58
CA ILE A 111 -12.82 -4.52 -1.45
C ILE A 111 -13.24 -3.48 -2.49
N GLU A 112 -13.22 -2.22 -2.08
CA GLU A 112 -13.68 -1.11 -2.91
C GLU A 112 -12.51 -0.31 -3.50
N LEU A 113 -12.73 0.20 -4.72
CA LEU A 113 -11.84 1.18 -5.31
C LEU A 113 -12.04 2.53 -4.61
N LEU A 114 -10.95 3.29 -4.44
CA LEU A 114 -11.06 4.65 -3.91
C LEU A 114 -11.83 5.57 -4.87
N PRO A 115 -12.51 6.61 -4.36
CA PRO A 115 -13.26 7.56 -5.18
C PRO A 115 -12.42 8.15 -6.31
N GLY A 116 -12.91 8.04 -7.55
CA GLY A 116 -12.26 8.58 -8.74
C GLY A 116 -11.24 7.66 -9.42
N VAL A 117 -10.91 6.50 -8.85
CA VAL A 117 -9.97 5.55 -9.46
C VAL A 117 -10.46 5.06 -10.82
N LEU A 118 -11.72 4.60 -10.91
CA LEU A 118 -12.31 4.17 -12.19
C LEU A 118 -12.25 5.27 -13.25
N PHE A 119 -12.55 6.52 -12.86
CA PHE A 119 -12.49 7.66 -13.75
C PHE A 119 -11.09 7.85 -14.34
N TRP A 120 -10.04 7.75 -13.54
CA TRP A 120 -8.67 7.95 -14.02
C TRP A 120 -8.17 6.77 -14.87
N LEU A 121 -8.55 5.53 -14.51
CA LEU A 121 -8.18 4.35 -15.29
C LEU A 121 -8.80 4.35 -16.70
N GLU A 122 -9.99 4.93 -16.87
CA GLU A 122 -10.65 5.07 -18.18
C GLU A 122 -10.09 6.20 -19.05
N LYS A 123 -9.25 7.08 -18.49
CA LYS A 123 -8.73 8.29 -19.16
C LYS A 123 -7.30 8.18 -19.65
N LEU A 124 -6.59 7.12 -19.27
CA LEU A 124 -5.21 6.85 -19.64
C LEU A 124 -5.14 5.89 -20.83
#